data_AF-A0A9W7YPZ1-F1
#
_entry.id   AF-A0A9W7YPZ1-F1
#
_cell.length_a   1.000
_cell.length_b   1.000
_cell.length_c   1.000
_cell.angle_alpha   90.00
_cell.angle_beta   90.00
_cell.angle_gamma   90.00
#
_symmetry.space_group_name_H-M   'P 1'
#
loop_
_entity.id
_entity.type
_entity.pdbx_description
1 polymer ?
#
loop_
_entity_poly.entity_id
_entity_poly.type
_entity_poly.pdbx_seq_one_letter_code
_entity_poly.pdbx_strand_id
1 'polypeptide(L)'
;MADVAVDGTMSPLPPQPQLFQLDPIDTVEPWQQELVDCFQSLTVLIAGRSQVEVHEKLQQKASESMRSHAELVNGLIYGILTVPSESNNYFRLLNIVSRDGFGHAVGRLQQLITAHKFAQVQSEVRTQLFWVLSELVKISAHGVDQVLLALTRQVRSGDVAQGNVRLCRLMLQFMQTNYDWLMGFPVLVATTAYMFGRLVLDHSRITDLRAQECELVVRLLRERFNECSMVGRDLVRMLQDVAQIPIFHDFWHDMIYRPRSISPLFAGIEQLLRVPTPRMFLANRVTYDMESRLLFILEHLPATAFSRNLMWFVQRYLSTPESESLFSDLIRFIVGVVHPSNAVLASNVVPRYVFLGGLLRFIRSQVVAANAKLALFYDWLFYDPKVDNIMNIEPGVLIIMLSVDKYTFMTESFVEFLAYATDAYAPTHAVAVRMSVGQAMQDAVAKGVVVSIMPVYEHPRIEVTIRQSLYYLFPQLVPPVVLPPVPTDAELCEAGD
;
A
#
# COMPACT_ATOMS: atom_id res chain seq x y z
N MET A 1 19.37 55.53 -49.02
CA MET A 1 19.84 54.93 -47.75
C MET A 1 18.63 54.80 -46.86
N ALA A 2 18.04 53.62 -46.84
CA ALA A 2 16.95 53.26 -45.94
C ALA A 2 17.57 52.33 -44.90
N ASP A 3 17.52 52.73 -43.63
CA ASP A 3 18.02 51.94 -42.50
C ASP A 3 17.12 50.72 -42.29
N VAL A 4 17.75 49.56 -42.30
CA VAL A 4 17.13 48.26 -42.00
C VAL A 4 17.20 48.08 -40.49
N ALA A 5 16.05 48.25 -39.82
CA ALA A 5 15.90 47.81 -38.44
C ALA A 5 15.87 46.26 -38.42
N VAL A 6 16.93 45.68 -37.89
CA VAL A 6 17.04 44.23 -37.63
C VAL A 6 16.24 43.93 -36.37
N ASP A 7 15.03 43.43 -36.55
CA ASP A 7 14.19 42.95 -35.45
C ASP A 7 14.71 41.58 -34.99
N GLY A 8 15.61 41.62 -34.00
CA GLY A 8 16.21 40.46 -33.36
C GLY A 8 15.21 39.76 -32.44
N THR A 9 14.22 39.08 -33.00
CA THR A 9 13.42 38.11 -32.26
C THR A 9 14.26 36.86 -32.02
N MET A 10 15.05 36.88 -30.93
CA MET A 10 15.62 35.64 -30.39
C MET A 10 14.45 34.69 -30.10
N SER A 11 14.41 33.57 -30.82
CA SER A 11 13.51 32.48 -30.48
C SER A 11 13.68 32.18 -28.99
N PRO A 12 12.59 32.06 -28.20
CA PRO A 12 12.72 31.75 -26.78
C PRO A 12 13.55 30.48 -26.65
N LEU A 13 14.59 30.53 -25.81
CA LEU A 13 15.36 29.35 -25.47
C LEU A 13 14.39 28.20 -25.15
N PRO A 14 14.66 26.98 -25.62
CA PRO A 14 13.78 25.86 -25.36
C PRO A 14 13.52 25.75 -23.85
N PRO A 15 12.27 25.47 -23.44
CA PRO A 15 11.93 25.39 -22.03
C PRO A 15 12.84 24.36 -21.36
N GLN A 16 13.39 24.72 -20.20
CA GLN A 16 14.32 23.83 -19.51
C GLN A 16 13.61 22.51 -19.20
N PRO A 17 14.27 21.36 -19.44
CA PRO A 17 13.65 20.07 -19.20
C PRO A 17 13.35 19.96 -17.71
N GLN A 18 12.18 19.44 -17.34
CA GLN A 18 11.65 19.43 -15.97
C GLN A 18 11.49 17.99 -15.46
N LEU A 19 11.55 17.79 -14.14
CA LEU A 19 11.27 16.48 -13.55
C LEU A 19 9.78 16.12 -13.58
N PHE A 20 8.93 17.12 -13.39
CA PHE A 20 7.48 16.97 -13.30
C PHE A 20 6.79 17.60 -14.52
N GLN A 21 5.63 17.06 -14.85
CA GLN A 21 4.65 17.71 -15.70
C GLN A 21 3.80 18.63 -14.82
N LEU A 22 4.04 19.93 -14.93
CA LEU A 22 3.42 20.97 -14.10
C LEU A 22 2.42 21.77 -14.95
N ASP A 23 1.24 22.02 -14.38
CA ASP A 23 0.27 22.98 -14.92
C ASP A 23 0.65 24.41 -14.52
N PRO A 24 0.12 25.47 -15.17
CA PRO A 24 0.48 26.86 -14.87
C PRO A 24 0.22 27.31 -13.42
N ILE A 25 -0.67 26.61 -12.70
CA ILE A 25 -0.99 26.87 -11.30
C ILE A 25 -0.05 26.15 -10.33
N ASP A 26 0.70 25.17 -10.81
CA ASP A 26 1.58 24.36 -9.98
C ASP A 26 2.85 25.13 -9.62
N THR A 27 3.31 24.92 -8.39
CA THR A 27 4.59 25.46 -7.92
C THR A 27 5.71 24.44 -8.11
N VAL A 28 6.87 24.93 -8.53
CA VAL A 28 8.10 24.14 -8.60
C VAL A 28 8.57 23.85 -7.17
N GLU A 29 8.99 22.61 -6.89
CA GLU A 29 9.52 22.30 -5.56
C GLU A 29 10.84 23.05 -5.33
N PRO A 30 11.09 23.60 -4.13
CA PRO A 30 12.35 24.26 -3.83
C PRO A 30 13.58 23.38 -4.10
N TRP A 31 13.50 22.09 -3.76
CA TRP A 31 14.58 21.13 -4.02
C TRP A 31 14.76 20.80 -5.50
N GLN A 32 13.70 20.89 -6.32
CA GLN A 32 13.83 20.71 -7.77
C GLN A 32 14.52 21.93 -8.38
N GLN A 33 14.17 23.14 -7.93
CA GLN A 33 14.84 24.35 -8.39
C GLN A 33 16.33 24.31 -8.07
N GLU A 34 16.71 23.82 -6.88
CA GLU A 34 18.10 23.57 -6.51
C GLU A 34 18.82 22.66 -7.53
N LEU A 35 18.19 21.57 -7.98
CA LEU A 35 18.76 20.67 -8.97
C LEU A 35 18.93 21.35 -10.34
N VAL A 36 17.95 22.16 -10.75
CA VAL A 36 17.99 22.95 -11.99
C VAL A 36 19.18 23.91 -11.97
N ASP A 37 19.34 24.67 -10.90
CA ASP A 37 20.40 25.67 -10.75
C ASP A 37 21.79 24.99 -10.75
N CYS A 38 21.89 23.84 -10.08
CA CYS A 38 23.09 23.00 -10.09
C CYS A 38 23.41 22.48 -11.50
N PHE A 39 22.40 22.06 -12.27
CA PHE A 39 22.58 21.58 -13.64
C PHE A 39 23.02 22.70 -14.59
N GLN A 40 22.44 23.89 -14.48
CA GLN A 40 22.88 25.05 -15.25
C GLN A 40 24.35 25.38 -14.95
N SER A 41 24.72 25.42 -13.67
CA SER A 41 26.11 25.63 -13.25
C SER A 41 27.04 24.55 -13.80
N LEU A 42 26.61 23.29 -13.80
CA LEU A 42 27.35 22.18 -14.39
C LEU A 42 27.54 22.34 -15.91
N THR A 43 26.48 22.72 -16.66
CA THR A 43 26.60 22.92 -18.11
C THR A 43 27.59 24.02 -18.47
N VAL A 44 27.63 25.13 -17.72
CA VAL A 44 28.66 26.18 -17.87
C VAL A 44 30.06 25.65 -17.52
N LEU A 45 30.16 24.73 -16.56
CA LEU A 45 31.41 24.05 -16.20
C LEU A 45 31.89 23.03 -17.25
N ILE A 46 31.03 22.57 -18.16
CA ILE A 46 31.40 21.62 -19.22
C ILE A 46 31.56 22.32 -20.58
N ALA A 47 30.80 23.38 -20.84
CA ALA A 47 30.73 24.03 -22.14
C ALA A 47 32.10 24.48 -22.68
N GLY A 48 32.38 24.12 -23.94
CA GLY A 48 33.57 24.55 -24.69
C GLY A 48 34.89 23.97 -24.19
N ARG A 49 34.86 22.93 -23.35
CA ARG A 49 36.06 22.31 -22.77
C ARG A 49 36.31 20.93 -23.34
N SER A 50 37.58 20.55 -23.42
CA SER A 50 37.98 19.19 -23.72
C SER A 50 37.61 18.23 -22.58
N GLN A 51 37.52 16.94 -22.88
CA GLN A 51 37.20 15.91 -21.88
C GLN A 51 38.19 15.89 -20.69
N VAL A 52 39.46 16.19 -20.96
CA VAL A 52 40.51 16.25 -19.92
C VAL A 52 40.28 17.45 -19.00
N GLU A 53 40.03 18.64 -19.56
CA GLU A 53 39.75 19.85 -18.78
C GLU A 53 38.46 19.73 -17.96
N VAL A 54 37.44 19.07 -18.50
CA VAL A 54 36.19 18.78 -17.77
C VAL A 54 36.50 17.89 -16.57
N HIS A 55 37.25 16.80 -16.77
CA HIS A 55 37.62 15.89 -15.69
C HIS A 55 38.38 16.60 -14.57
N GLU A 56 39.43 17.35 -14.91
CA GLU A 56 40.27 18.07 -13.94
C GLU A 56 39.45 19.09 -13.14
N LYS A 57 38.63 19.91 -13.81
CA LYS A 57 37.81 20.92 -13.14
C LYS A 57 36.76 20.32 -12.22
N LEU A 58 36.09 19.25 -12.66
CA LEU A 58 35.07 18.60 -11.86
C LEU A 58 35.67 17.90 -10.64
N GLN A 59 36.84 17.25 -10.79
CA GLN A 59 37.59 16.70 -9.66
C GLN A 59 38.02 17.78 -8.67
N GLN A 60 38.59 18.89 -9.18
CA GLN A 60 39.00 20.01 -8.35
C GLN A 60 37.80 20.54 -7.55
N LYS A 61 36.69 20.85 -8.21
CA LYS A 61 35.49 21.36 -7.55
C LYS A 61 34.87 20.34 -6.58
N ALA A 62 34.85 19.05 -6.92
CA ALA A 62 34.39 18.00 -6.00
C ALA A 62 35.29 17.89 -4.75
N SER A 63 36.59 18.17 -4.90
CA SER A 63 37.57 18.08 -3.81
C SER A 63 37.48 19.24 -2.81
N GLU A 64 37.04 20.43 -3.24
CA GLU A 64 36.96 21.67 -2.44
C GLU A 64 36.15 21.51 -1.15
N SER A 65 34.96 20.91 -1.23
CA SER A 65 34.10 20.68 -0.08
C SER A 65 33.02 19.64 -0.38
N MET A 66 32.42 19.05 0.67
CA MET A 66 31.25 18.17 0.49
C MET A 66 30.02 18.91 -0.05
N ARG A 67 29.94 20.23 0.17
CA ARG A 67 28.90 21.08 -0.43
C ARG A 67 29.11 21.21 -1.94
N SER A 68 30.32 21.56 -2.38
CA SER A 68 30.67 21.63 -3.81
C SER A 68 30.45 20.28 -4.51
N HIS A 69 30.81 19.17 -3.84
CA HIS A 69 30.50 17.81 -4.28
C HIS A 69 28.99 17.58 -4.46
N ALA A 70 28.19 17.90 -3.44
CA ALA A 70 26.74 17.72 -3.49
C ALA A 70 26.08 18.53 -4.63
N GLU A 71 26.53 19.77 -4.87
CA GLU A 71 26.07 20.61 -5.98
C GLU A 71 26.40 20.00 -7.35
N LEU A 72 27.59 19.41 -7.51
CA LEU A 72 27.95 18.69 -8.74
C LEU A 72 27.08 17.44 -8.94
N VAL A 73 26.91 16.64 -7.89
CA VAL A 73 26.08 15.43 -7.94
C VAL A 73 24.61 15.77 -8.24
N ASN A 74 24.07 16.83 -7.65
CA ASN A 74 22.74 17.37 -7.95
C ASN A 74 22.58 17.65 -9.45
N GLY A 75 23.52 18.40 -10.03
CA GLY A 75 23.49 18.74 -11.46
C GLY A 75 23.60 17.50 -12.35
N LEU A 76 24.48 16.56 -12.01
CA LEU A 76 24.68 15.33 -12.78
C LEU A 76 23.44 14.43 -12.74
N ILE A 77 22.83 14.24 -11.56
CA ILE A 77 21.59 13.46 -11.41
C ILE A 77 20.45 14.11 -12.19
N TYR A 78 20.33 15.44 -12.12
CA TYR A 78 19.34 16.15 -12.92
C TYR A 78 19.53 15.91 -14.42
N GLY A 79 20.77 16.04 -14.92
CA GLY A 79 21.10 15.78 -16.31
C GLY A 79 20.83 14.34 -16.73
N ILE A 80 21.18 13.35 -15.90
CA ILE A 80 20.89 11.93 -16.14
C ILE A 80 19.38 11.70 -16.30
N LEU A 81 18.57 12.31 -15.44
CA LEU A 81 17.12 12.12 -15.42
C LEU A 81 16.40 12.86 -16.56
N THR A 82 16.93 13.99 -17.01
CA THR A 82 16.21 14.93 -17.89
C THR A 82 16.77 15.04 -19.31
N VAL A 83 18.00 14.56 -19.55
CA VAL A 83 18.66 14.59 -20.88
C VAL A 83 19.14 13.19 -21.26
N PRO A 84 18.23 12.29 -21.71
CA PRO A 84 18.56 10.89 -21.98
C PRO A 84 19.73 10.70 -22.95
N SER A 85 19.88 11.58 -23.95
CA SER A 85 20.96 11.52 -24.95
C SER A 85 22.36 11.65 -24.35
N GLU A 86 22.50 12.34 -23.21
CA GLU A 86 23.79 12.59 -22.53
C GLU A 86 23.93 11.79 -21.23
N SER A 87 22.96 10.93 -20.90
CA SER A 87 22.90 10.21 -19.63
C SER A 87 24.15 9.37 -19.35
N ASN A 88 24.68 8.66 -20.35
CA ASN A 88 25.94 7.90 -20.24
C ASN A 88 27.13 8.80 -19.89
N ASN A 89 27.21 9.97 -20.51
CA ASN A 89 28.28 10.93 -20.27
C ASN A 89 28.18 11.50 -18.84
N TYR A 90 27.00 11.94 -18.42
CA TYR A 90 26.78 12.42 -17.05
C TYR A 90 27.01 11.33 -16.00
N PHE A 91 26.63 10.08 -16.26
CA PHE A 91 26.92 8.98 -15.33
C PHE A 91 28.42 8.67 -15.23
N ARG A 92 29.16 8.76 -16.35
CA ARG A 92 30.63 8.66 -16.32
C ARG A 92 31.24 9.77 -15.46
N LEU A 93 30.78 11.00 -15.62
CA LEU A 93 31.23 12.13 -14.79
C LEU A 93 30.85 11.94 -13.32
N LEU A 94 29.67 11.40 -13.02
CA LEU A 94 29.25 11.05 -11.66
C LEU A 94 30.20 10.04 -11.00
N ASN A 95 30.59 8.98 -11.72
CA ASN A 95 31.57 8.01 -11.22
C ASN A 95 32.92 8.64 -10.89
N ILE A 96 33.35 9.62 -11.68
CA ILE A 96 34.61 10.33 -11.46
C ILE A 96 34.54 11.17 -10.18
N VAL A 97 33.47 11.95 -10.00
CA VAL A 97 33.39 12.92 -8.90
C VAL A 97 32.87 12.33 -7.59
N SER A 98 32.35 11.11 -7.58
CA SER A 98 31.74 10.48 -6.40
C SER A 98 32.75 10.32 -5.26
N ARG A 99 32.44 10.91 -4.09
CA ARG A 99 33.29 10.85 -2.88
C ARG A 99 32.63 10.12 -1.70
N ASP A 100 31.36 9.77 -1.83
CA ASP A 100 30.50 9.28 -0.75
C ASP A 100 29.85 7.93 -1.06
N GLY A 101 30.42 7.17 -2.00
CA GLY A 101 29.85 5.90 -2.45
C GLY A 101 28.46 6.06 -3.08
N PHE A 102 28.20 7.21 -3.73
CA PHE A 102 26.93 7.58 -4.35
C PHE A 102 25.78 7.86 -3.36
N GLY A 103 26.07 8.01 -2.07
CA GLY A 103 25.06 8.24 -1.04
C GLY A 103 24.16 9.45 -1.33
N HIS A 104 24.74 10.59 -1.72
CA HIS A 104 23.98 11.80 -2.06
C HIS A 104 23.13 11.62 -3.33
N ALA A 105 23.66 10.93 -4.35
CA ALA A 105 22.93 10.61 -5.57
C ALA A 105 21.69 9.73 -5.27
N VAL A 106 21.89 8.65 -4.52
CA VAL A 106 20.81 7.74 -4.07
C VAL A 106 19.77 8.51 -3.24
N GLY A 107 20.21 9.40 -2.34
CA GLY A 107 19.33 10.25 -1.55
C GLY A 107 18.43 11.17 -2.40
N ARG A 108 18.95 11.73 -3.51
CA ARG A 108 18.15 12.54 -4.44
C ARG A 108 17.15 11.71 -5.23
N LEU A 109 17.53 10.51 -5.66
CA LEU A 109 16.59 9.58 -6.30
C LEU A 109 15.47 9.18 -5.34
N GLN A 110 15.81 8.91 -4.07
CA GLN A 110 14.83 8.61 -3.04
C GLN A 110 13.89 9.80 -2.81
N GLN A 111 14.41 11.03 -2.72
CA GLN A 111 13.60 12.24 -2.56
C GLN A 111 12.59 12.43 -3.69
N LEU A 112 13.01 12.21 -4.95
CA LEU A 112 12.11 12.25 -6.11
C LEU A 112 11.00 11.19 -5.99
N ILE A 113 11.37 9.97 -5.60
CA ILE A 113 10.44 8.84 -5.49
C ILE A 113 9.45 9.01 -4.35
N THR A 114 9.84 9.59 -3.22
CA THR A 114 8.93 9.80 -2.08
C THR A 114 8.04 11.04 -2.24
N ALA A 115 8.20 11.81 -3.31
CA ALA A 115 7.38 13.00 -3.55
C ALA A 115 5.89 12.65 -3.69
N HIS A 116 5.02 13.42 -3.02
CA HIS A 116 3.56 13.23 -3.10
C HIS A 116 3.03 13.39 -4.54
N LYS A 117 3.74 14.17 -5.36
CA LYS A 117 3.42 14.37 -6.78
C LYS A 117 4.18 13.44 -7.73
N PHE A 118 4.68 12.29 -7.27
CA PHE A 118 5.37 11.32 -8.14
C PHE A 118 4.54 10.92 -9.38
N ALA A 119 3.21 10.89 -9.26
CA ALA A 119 2.29 10.64 -10.37
C ALA A 119 2.43 11.66 -11.53
N GLN A 120 2.97 12.86 -11.28
CA GLN A 120 3.26 13.90 -12.26
C GLN A 120 4.70 13.83 -12.83
N VAL A 121 5.57 12.93 -12.33
CA VAL A 121 6.92 12.77 -12.88
C VAL A 121 6.84 12.35 -14.34
N GLN A 122 7.59 13.04 -15.20
CA GLN A 122 7.55 12.82 -16.64
C GLN A 122 7.94 11.39 -17.02
N SER A 123 7.38 10.90 -18.12
CA SER A 123 7.54 9.50 -18.51
C SER A 123 8.99 9.15 -18.88
N GLU A 124 9.73 10.08 -19.49
CA GLU A 124 11.14 9.93 -19.81
C GLU A 124 11.99 9.90 -18.54
N VAL A 125 11.68 10.77 -17.57
CA VAL A 125 12.34 10.81 -16.25
C VAL A 125 12.15 9.50 -15.50
N ARG A 126 10.95 8.90 -15.55
CA ARG A 126 10.73 7.56 -14.98
C ARG A 126 11.58 6.50 -15.66
N THR A 127 11.75 6.57 -16.99
CA THR A 127 12.57 5.61 -17.73
C THR A 127 14.05 5.76 -17.35
N GLN A 128 14.54 6.99 -17.30
CA GLN A 128 15.91 7.31 -16.88
C GLN A 128 16.17 6.96 -15.42
N LEU A 129 15.16 7.05 -14.56
CA LEU A 129 15.24 6.59 -13.16
C LEU A 129 15.59 5.10 -13.08
N PHE A 130 14.92 4.22 -13.82
CA PHE A 130 15.27 2.79 -13.83
C PHE A 130 16.61 2.53 -14.52
N TRP A 131 16.96 3.31 -15.54
CA TRP A 131 18.28 3.24 -16.17
C TRP A 131 19.38 3.52 -15.16
N VAL A 132 19.33 4.65 -14.44
CA VAL A 132 20.38 5.01 -13.47
C VAL A 132 20.41 4.04 -12.29
N LEU A 133 19.25 3.55 -11.83
CA LEU A 133 19.22 2.51 -10.79
C LEU A 133 19.93 1.23 -11.27
N SER A 134 19.78 0.86 -12.54
CA SER A 134 20.45 -0.32 -13.10
C SER A 134 21.96 -0.12 -13.17
N GLU A 135 22.41 1.08 -13.55
CA GLU A 135 23.84 1.42 -13.53
C GLU A 135 24.41 1.43 -12.11
N LEU A 136 23.66 1.93 -11.13
CA LEU A 136 24.05 1.90 -9.71
C LEU A 136 24.15 0.48 -9.16
N VAL A 137 23.29 -0.45 -9.58
CA VAL A 137 23.41 -1.88 -9.24
C VAL A 137 24.70 -2.49 -9.80
N LYS A 138 25.04 -2.20 -11.06
CA LYS A 138 26.25 -2.75 -11.71
C LYS A 138 27.55 -2.38 -11.02
N ILE A 139 27.59 -1.20 -10.39
CA ILE A 139 28.75 -0.72 -9.62
C ILE A 139 28.63 -1.00 -8.12
N SER A 140 27.63 -1.79 -7.68
CA SER A 140 27.38 -2.14 -6.28
C SER A 140 27.21 -0.93 -5.36
N ALA A 141 26.51 0.10 -5.82
CA ALA A 141 26.17 1.24 -4.98
C ALA A 141 25.20 0.82 -3.86
N HIS A 142 25.39 1.37 -2.66
CA HIS A 142 24.57 1.04 -1.49
C HIS A 142 23.24 1.82 -1.51
N GLY A 143 22.19 1.23 -0.92
CA GLY A 143 20.90 1.90 -0.72
C GLY A 143 19.94 1.87 -1.92
N VAL A 144 20.34 1.27 -3.06
CA VAL A 144 19.45 1.09 -4.22
C VAL A 144 18.22 0.26 -3.87
N ASP A 145 18.37 -0.74 -3.00
CA ASP A 145 17.27 -1.55 -2.46
C ASP A 145 16.22 -0.71 -1.72
N GLN A 146 16.66 0.29 -0.94
CA GLN A 146 15.77 1.20 -0.22
C GLN A 146 15.00 2.13 -1.18
N VAL A 147 15.67 2.56 -2.25
CA VAL A 147 15.02 3.32 -3.33
C VAL A 147 13.95 2.47 -4.02
N LEU A 148 14.24 1.20 -4.31
CA LEU A 148 13.26 0.29 -4.89
C LEU A 148 12.10 -0.01 -3.93
N LEU A 149 12.37 -0.21 -2.64
CA LEU A 149 11.33 -0.33 -1.61
C LEU A 149 10.42 0.91 -1.58
N ALA A 150 10.97 2.12 -1.64
CA ALA A 150 10.16 3.33 -1.75
C ALA A 150 9.34 3.37 -3.04
N LEU A 151 9.96 2.96 -4.17
CA LEU A 151 9.32 2.95 -5.48
C LEU A 151 8.16 1.95 -5.55
N THR A 152 8.24 0.82 -4.85
CA THR A 152 7.13 -0.15 -4.77
C THR A 152 5.84 0.47 -4.25
N ARG A 153 5.94 1.49 -3.38
CA ARG A 153 4.79 2.24 -2.85
C ARG A 153 4.14 3.15 -3.88
N GLN A 154 4.84 3.50 -4.97
CA GLN A 154 4.29 4.37 -6.00
C GLN A 154 3.41 3.63 -7.01
N VAL A 155 3.47 2.29 -7.02
CA VAL A 155 2.57 1.47 -7.82
C VAL A 155 1.19 1.41 -7.15
N ARG A 156 0.17 1.88 -7.86
CA ARG A 156 -1.20 1.94 -7.34
C ARG A 156 -1.93 0.63 -7.65
N SER A 157 -2.52 0.01 -6.62
CA SER A 157 -3.56 -1.02 -6.80
C SER A 157 -4.79 -0.41 -7.46
N GLY A 158 -5.48 -1.17 -8.30
CA GLY A 158 -6.74 -0.79 -8.92
C GLY A 158 -6.64 0.37 -9.94
N ASP A 159 -5.43 0.62 -10.46
CA ASP A 159 -5.16 1.68 -11.44
C ASP A 159 -4.53 1.08 -12.70
N VAL A 160 -5.34 0.94 -13.75
CA VAL A 160 -4.89 0.44 -15.07
C VAL A 160 -4.54 1.57 -16.05
N ALA A 161 -4.39 2.81 -15.57
CA ALA A 161 -3.96 3.90 -16.43
C ALA A 161 -2.56 3.61 -17.00
N GLN A 162 -2.31 4.05 -18.24
CA GLN A 162 -1.08 3.76 -18.97
C GLN A 162 0.20 4.10 -18.17
N GLY A 163 0.18 5.19 -17.40
CA GLY A 163 1.30 5.60 -16.56
C GLY A 163 1.61 4.63 -15.41
N ASN A 164 0.59 4.04 -14.78
CA ASN A 164 0.77 3.06 -13.70
C ASN A 164 1.21 1.71 -14.28
N VAL A 165 0.58 1.25 -15.36
CA VAL A 165 0.98 0.02 -16.09
C VAL A 165 2.43 0.10 -16.58
N ARG A 166 2.86 1.26 -17.11
CA ARG A 166 4.26 1.47 -17.52
C ARG A 166 5.22 1.38 -16.32
N LEU A 167 4.83 1.91 -15.15
CA LEU A 167 5.63 1.78 -13.93
C LEU A 167 5.75 0.31 -13.50
N CYS A 168 4.65 -0.45 -13.51
CA CYS A 168 4.65 -1.90 -13.23
C CYS A 168 5.63 -2.64 -14.16
N ARG A 169 5.59 -2.36 -15.47
CA ARG A 169 6.51 -2.96 -16.46
C ARG A 169 7.98 -2.63 -16.18
N LEU A 170 8.29 -1.36 -15.93
CA LEU A 170 9.66 -0.93 -15.63
C LEU A 170 10.19 -1.61 -14.35
N MET A 171 9.36 -1.69 -13.31
CA MET A 171 9.71 -2.39 -12.08
C MET A 171 9.93 -3.87 -12.32
N LEU A 172 9.02 -4.54 -13.02
CA LEU A 172 9.10 -5.96 -13.31
C LEU A 172 10.37 -6.29 -14.12
N GLN A 173 10.64 -5.52 -15.17
CA GLN A 173 11.83 -5.65 -15.99
C GLN A 173 13.11 -5.43 -15.16
N PHE A 174 13.12 -4.41 -14.29
CA PHE A 174 14.26 -4.15 -13.41
C PHE A 174 14.54 -5.33 -12.47
N MET A 175 13.51 -5.88 -11.82
CA MET A 175 13.63 -7.02 -10.92
C MET A 175 14.08 -8.29 -11.64
N GLN A 176 13.56 -8.55 -12.84
CA GLN A 176 13.94 -9.71 -13.64
C GLN A 176 15.38 -9.59 -14.16
N THR A 177 15.79 -8.40 -14.61
CA THR A 177 17.14 -8.16 -15.12
C THR A 177 18.19 -8.25 -14.02
N ASN A 178 17.84 -7.81 -12.81
CA ASN A 178 18.72 -7.79 -11.64
C ASN A 178 18.32 -8.84 -10.60
N TYR A 179 17.86 -10.03 -11.05
CA TYR A 179 17.27 -11.04 -10.16
C TYR A 179 18.24 -11.52 -9.07
N ASP A 180 19.49 -11.81 -9.42
CA ASP A 180 20.51 -12.25 -8.46
C ASP A 180 20.81 -11.18 -7.41
N TRP A 181 20.82 -9.90 -7.82
CA TRP A 181 20.94 -8.77 -6.90
C TRP A 181 19.72 -8.68 -5.97
N LEU A 182 18.50 -8.81 -6.51
CA LEU A 182 17.26 -8.81 -5.73
C LEU A 182 17.29 -9.89 -4.64
N MET A 183 17.83 -11.08 -4.93
CA MET A 183 17.92 -12.19 -3.98
C MET A 183 18.79 -11.87 -2.76
N GLY A 184 19.63 -10.83 -2.81
CA GLY A 184 20.42 -10.34 -1.68
C GLY A 184 19.62 -9.54 -0.64
N PHE A 185 18.36 -9.18 -0.91
CA PHE A 185 17.58 -8.27 -0.08
C PHE A 185 16.24 -8.90 0.37
N PRO A 186 16.21 -9.63 1.51
CA PRO A 186 15.02 -10.37 1.99
C PRO A 186 13.73 -9.54 2.05
N VAL A 187 13.80 -8.31 2.58
CA VAL A 187 12.63 -7.43 2.70
C VAL A 187 12.13 -6.99 1.33
N LEU A 188 13.03 -6.72 0.38
CA LEU A 188 12.64 -6.36 -0.99
C LEU A 188 12.06 -7.55 -1.74
N VAL A 189 12.57 -8.77 -1.52
CA VAL A 189 11.99 -10.02 -2.05
C VAL A 189 10.55 -10.18 -1.56
N ALA A 190 10.34 -10.11 -0.24
CA ALA A 190 9.01 -10.24 0.36
C ALA A 190 8.04 -9.15 -0.15
N THR A 191 8.50 -7.91 -0.19
CA THR A 191 7.72 -6.76 -0.68
C THR A 191 7.36 -6.91 -2.15
N THR A 192 8.29 -7.40 -2.98
CA THR A 192 8.08 -7.62 -4.42
C THR A 192 7.04 -8.70 -4.66
N ALA A 193 7.17 -9.85 -3.97
CA ALA A 193 6.21 -10.94 -4.07
C ALA A 193 4.80 -10.51 -3.62
N TYR A 194 4.71 -9.78 -2.51
CA TYR A 194 3.44 -9.26 -2.00
C TYR A 194 2.82 -8.23 -2.94
N MET A 195 3.60 -7.24 -3.40
CA MET A 195 3.14 -6.17 -4.27
C MET A 195 2.62 -6.70 -5.61
N PHE A 196 3.43 -7.48 -6.34
CA PHE A 196 2.99 -8.04 -7.63
C PHE A 196 1.88 -9.06 -7.46
N GLY A 197 1.89 -9.87 -6.40
CA GLY A 197 0.81 -10.82 -6.12
C GLY A 197 -0.56 -10.14 -5.96
N ARG A 198 -0.60 -8.93 -5.40
CA ARG A 198 -1.82 -8.10 -5.35
C ARG A 198 -2.19 -7.52 -6.73
N LEU A 199 -1.20 -7.06 -7.51
CA LEU A 199 -1.42 -6.40 -8.81
C LEU A 199 -1.89 -7.33 -9.94
N VAL A 200 -1.57 -8.61 -9.85
CA VAL A 200 -1.96 -9.62 -10.86
C VAL A 200 -3.46 -9.60 -11.17
N LEU A 201 -4.31 -9.26 -10.19
CA LEU A 201 -5.77 -9.17 -10.36
C LEU A 201 -6.20 -7.94 -11.14
N ASP A 202 -5.49 -6.82 -10.96
CA ASP A 202 -5.77 -5.56 -11.67
C ASP A 202 -5.41 -5.70 -13.17
N HIS A 203 -4.44 -6.54 -13.51
CA HIS A 203 -3.96 -6.75 -14.88
C HIS A 203 -4.67 -7.90 -15.62
N SER A 204 -5.88 -8.27 -15.22
CA SER A 204 -6.67 -9.34 -15.87
C SER A 204 -6.81 -9.17 -17.39
N ARG A 205 -6.87 -7.92 -17.88
CA ARG A 205 -6.97 -7.56 -19.31
C ARG A 205 -5.62 -7.24 -19.98
N ILE A 206 -4.51 -7.26 -19.23
CA ILE A 206 -3.15 -6.97 -19.70
C ILE A 206 -2.32 -8.26 -19.58
N THR A 207 -2.64 -9.22 -20.44
CA THR A 207 -2.24 -10.63 -20.27
C THR A 207 -0.73 -10.85 -20.31
N ASP A 208 0.01 -10.08 -21.12
CA ASP A 208 1.47 -10.14 -21.22
C ASP A 208 2.17 -9.74 -19.91
N LEU A 209 1.70 -8.66 -19.29
CA LEU A 209 2.21 -8.16 -18.02
C LEU A 209 1.83 -9.14 -16.90
N ARG A 210 0.53 -9.50 -16.84
CA ARG A 210 0.02 -10.42 -15.82
C ARG A 210 0.76 -11.74 -15.80
N ALA A 211 1.06 -12.32 -16.96
CA ALA A 211 1.79 -13.59 -17.04
C ALA A 211 3.19 -13.48 -16.42
N GLN A 212 3.92 -12.40 -16.73
CA GLN A 212 5.26 -12.16 -16.20
C GLN A 212 5.24 -11.85 -14.69
N GLU A 213 4.22 -11.15 -14.20
CA GLU A 213 4.02 -10.91 -12.76
C GLU A 213 3.75 -12.22 -12.02
N CYS A 214 2.87 -13.08 -12.56
CA CYS A 214 2.57 -14.39 -11.97
C CYS A 214 3.84 -15.25 -11.88
N GLU A 215 4.62 -15.31 -12.97
CA GLU A 215 5.87 -16.07 -13.01
C GLU A 215 6.88 -15.56 -11.97
N LEU A 216 7.09 -14.24 -11.89
CA LEU A 216 8.00 -13.67 -10.89
C LEU A 216 7.53 -13.98 -9.47
N VAL A 217 6.24 -13.77 -9.16
CA VAL A 217 5.72 -13.99 -7.80
C VAL A 217 5.85 -15.45 -7.39
N VAL A 218 5.45 -16.40 -8.25
CA VAL A 218 5.55 -17.83 -7.92
C VAL A 218 7.00 -18.27 -7.82
N ARG A 219 7.90 -17.74 -8.66
CA ARG A 219 9.33 -18.01 -8.56
C ARG A 219 9.90 -17.55 -7.22
N LEU A 220 9.59 -16.33 -6.78
CA LEU A 220 10.00 -15.81 -5.47
C LEU A 220 9.45 -16.67 -4.32
N LEU A 221 8.17 -17.05 -4.40
CA LEU A 221 7.54 -17.89 -3.38
C LEU A 221 8.17 -19.28 -3.28
N ARG A 222 8.60 -19.87 -4.40
CA ARG A 222 9.23 -21.20 -4.43
C ARG A 222 10.72 -21.16 -4.05
N GLU A 223 11.45 -20.13 -4.45
CA GLU A 223 12.90 -20.01 -4.20
C GLU A 223 13.26 -19.34 -2.87
N ARG A 224 12.38 -18.48 -2.33
CA ARG A 224 12.60 -17.62 -1.16
C ARG A 224 11.37 -17.56 -0.25
N PHE A 225 10.77 -18.72 0.02
CA PHE A 225 9.56 -18.79 0.84
C PHE A 225 9.76 -18.21 2.24
N ASN A 226 10.92 -18.44 2.87
CA ASN A 226 11.19 -17.96 4.23
C ASN A 226 11.14 -16.42 4.27
N GLU A 227 11.71 -15.75 3.26
CA GLU A 227 11.65 -14.30 3.10
C GLU A 227 10.22 -13.85 2.80
N CYS A 228 9.53 -14.47 1.85
CA CYS A 228 8.14 -14.13 1.54
C CYS A 228 7.20 -14.31 2.75
N SER A 229 7.44 -15.31 3.60
CA SER A 229 6.64 -15.60 4.79
C SER A 229 6.71 -14.49 5.86
N MET A 230 7.70 -13.58 5.78
CA MET A 230 7.80 -12.40 6.65
C MET A 230 6.57 -11.47 6.54
N VAL A 231 5.83 -11.56 5.43
CA VAL A 231 4.57 -10.83 5.25
C VAL A 231 3.50 -11.29 6.26
N GLY A 232 3.54 -12.55 6.71
CA GLY A 232 2.57 -13.09 7.66
C GLY A 232 1.18 -13.32 7.04
N ARG A 233 0.13 -13.09 7.81
CA ARG A 233 -1.25 -13.47 7.44
C ARG A 233 -1.77 -12.81 6.17
N ASP A 234 -1.35 -11.60 5.83
CA ASP A 234 -1.76 -10.94 4.58
C ASP A 234 -1.14 -11.59 3.33
N LEU A 235 -0.08 -12.40 3.48
CA LEU A 235 0.41 -13.24 2.37
C LEU A 235 -0.67 -14.25 1.96
N VAL A 236 -1.31 -14.88 2.95
CA VAL A 236 -2.41 -15.82 2.73
C VAL A 236 -3.58 -15.11 2.05
N ARG A 237 -3.92 -13.88 2.51
CA ARG A 237 -4.98 -13.05 1.90
C ARG A 237 -4.68 -12.74 0.43
N MET A 238 -3.43 -12.42 0.11
CA MET A 238 -3.04 -12.21 -1.29
C MET A 238 -3.18 -13.50 -2.10
N LEU A 239 -2.67 -14.62 -1.58
CA LEU A 239 -2.63 -15.89 -2.28
C LEU A 239 -4.03 -16.48 -2.54
N GLN A 240 -4.97 -16.36 -1.60
CA GLN A 240 -6.34 -16.84 -1.82
C GLN A 240 -7.03 -16.11 -2.98
N ASP A 241 -6.74 -14.83 -3.18
CA ASP A 241 -7.40 -14.03 -4.23
C ASP A 241 -6.90 -14.43 -5.63
N VAL A 242 -5.67 -14.95 -5.72
CA VAL A 242 -5.03 -15.42 -6.97
C VAL A 242 -5.05 -16.94 -7.14
N ALA A 243 -5.56 -17.70 -6.17
CA ALA A 243 -5.49 -19.17 -6.14
C ALA A 243 -6.14 -19.86 -7.35
N GLN A 244 -7.07 -19.20 -8.05
CA GLN A 244 -7.70 -19.75 -9.27
C GLN A 244 -6.85 -19.60 -10.53
N ILE A 245 -5.75 -18.84 -10.48
CA ILE A 245 -4.83 -18.70 -11.61
C ILE A 245 -3.93 -19.96 -11.64
N PRO A 246 -3.79 -20.67 -12.78
CA PRO A 246 -3.17 -22.00 -12.81
C PRO A 246 -1.81 -22.11 -12.10
N ILE A 247 -0.90 -21.17 -12.32
CA ILE A 247 0.44 -21.20 -11.68
C ILE A 247 0.37 -20.98 -10.16
N PHE A 248 -0.60 -20.22 -9.66
CA PHE A 248 -0.87 -20.03 -8.25
C PHE A 248 -1.66 -21.19 -7.64
N HIS A 249 -2.55 -21.82 -8.41
CA HIS A 249 -3.31 -23.00 -7.99
C HIS A 249 -2.37 -24.11 -7.52
N ASP A 250 -1.33 -24.40 -8.30
CA ASP A 250 -0.36 -25.45 -7.96
C ASP A 250 0.42 -25.11 -6.68
N PHE A 251 0.81 -23.84 -6.52
CA PHE A 251 1.45 -23.38 -5.29
C PHE A 251 0.50 -23.43 -4.08
N TRP A 252 -0.75 -23.01 -4.25
CA TRP A 252 -1.78 -23.05 -3.21
C TRP A 252 -2.09 -24.49 -2.78
N HIS A 253 -2.16 -25.41 -3.73
CA HIS A 253 -2.31 -26.83 -3.48
C HIS A 253 -1.12 -27.39 -2.67
N ASP A 254 0.11 -27.04 -3.03
CA ASP A 254 1.29 -27.40 -2.25
C ASP A 254 1.21 -26.82 -0.83
N MET A 255 0.75 -25.57 -0.67
CA MET A 255 0.66 -24.90 0.62
C MET A 255 -0.33 -25.57 1.59
N ILE A 256 -1.43 -26.13 1.05
CA ILE A 256 -2.46 -26.81 1.83
C ILE A 256 -2.08 -28.27 2.11
N TYR A 257 -1.68 -29.01 1.08
CA TYR A 257 -1.56 -30.47 1.17
C TYR A 257 -0.12 -30.97 1.33
N ARG A 258 0.89 -30.17 0.96
CA ARG A 258 2.31 -30.55 1.00
C ARG A 258 3.21 -29.39 1.48
N PRO A 259 2.91 -28.70 2.60
CA PRO A 259 3.62 -27.47 2.99
C PRO A 259 5.15 -27.66 3.10
N ARG A 260 5.60 -28.84 3.53
CA ARG A 260 7.03 -29.17 3.62
C ARG A 260 7.77 -29.24 2.29
N SER A 261 7.08 -29.35 1.14
CA SER A 261 7.71 -29.26 -0.17
C SER A 261 8.05 -27.83 -0.56
N ILE A 262 7.44 -26.83 0.08
CA ILE A 262 7.75 -25.41 -0.12
C ILE A 262 8.95 -25.03 0.76
N SER A 263 8.89 -25.37 2.05
CA SER A 263 10.00 -25.18 2.99
C SER A 263 9.97 -26.26 4.07
N PRO A 264 11.09 -26.90 4.44
CA PRO A 264 11.11 -27.93 5.49
C PRO A 264 10.57 -27.46 6.84
N LEU A 265 10.66 -26.15 7.12
CA LEU A 265 10.20 -25.53 8.36
C LEU A 265 8.74 -25.07 8.30
N PHE A 266 8.09 -25.15 7.13
CA PHE A 266 6.71 -24.72 6.96
C PHE A 266 5.75 -25.86 7.30
N ALA A 267 5.08 -25.73 8.44
CA ALA A 267 4.19 -26.77 8.97
C ALA A 267 2.79 -26.75 8.33
N GLY A 268 2.37 -25.60 7.78
CA GLY A 268 1.07 -25.41 7.16
C GLY A 268 0.57 -23.97 7.28
N ILE A 269 -0.51 -23.67 6.58
CA ILE A 269 -1.06 -22.31 6.43
C ILE A 269 -1.39 -21.61 7.76
N GLU A 270 -1.79 -22.37 8.79
CA GLU A 270 -2.06 -21.84 10.13
C GLU A 270 -0.86 -21.09 10.72
N GLN A 271 0.37 -21.53 10.41
CA GLN A 271 1.59 -20.86 10.83
C GLN A 271 1.65 -19.41 10.32
N LEU A 272 1.26 -19.17 9.06
CA LEU A 272 1.24 -17.81 8.49
C LEU A 272 0.07 -16.99 9.03
N LEU A 273 -1.11 -17.61 9.17
CA LEU A 273 -2.32 -16.94 9.65
C LEU A 273 -2.16 -16.39 11.07
N ARG A 274 -1.35 -17.06 11.89
CA ARG A 274 -1.02 -16.62 13.26
C ARG A 274 0.06 -15.53 13.32
N VAL A 275 0.78 -15.24 12.24
CA VAL A 275 1.80 -14.18 12.21
C VAL A 275 1.14 -12.85 11.81
N PRO A 276 1.10 -11.84 12.69
CA PRO A 276 0.58 -10.52 12.33
C PRO A 276 1.43 -9.90 11.22
N THR A 277 0.78 -9.30 10.24
CA THR A 277 1.48 -8.65 9.12
C THR A 277 2.22 -7.39 9.60
N PRO A 278 3.54 -7.29 9.39
CA PRO A 278 4.28 -6.07 9.71
C PRO A 278 3.74 -4.83 8.96
N ARG A 279 3.70 -3.69 9.66
CA ARG A 279 3.13 -2.42 9.14
C ARG A 279 3.70 -2.01 7.78
N MET A 280 4.98 -2.29 7.52
CA MET A 280 5.64 -1.92 6.27
C MET A 280 4.98 -2.55 5.04
N PHE A 281 4.47 -3.79 5.13
CA PHE A 281 3.79 -4.44 4.01
C PHE A 281 2.38 -3.89 3.79
N LEU A 282 1.68 -3.51 4.86
CA LEU A 282 0.37 -2.86 4.74
C LEU A 282 0.49 -1.44 4.16
N ALA A 283 1.47 -0.67 4.65
CA ALA A 283 1.80 0.65 4.13
C ALA A 283 2.28 0.59 2.68
N ASN A 284 2.90 -0.51 2.26
CA ASN A 284 3.37 -0.69 0.89
C ASN A 284 2.28 -0.56 -0.17
N ARG A 285 1.04 -0.94 0.18
CA ARG A 285 -0.11 -0.91 -0.75
C ARG A 285 -0.75 0.47 -0.89
N VAL A 286 -0.27 1.45 -0.15
CA VAL A 286 -0.78 2.82 -0.13
C VAL A 286 0.33 3.76 -0.58
N THR A 287 0.07 4.57 -1.62
CA THR A 287 1.05 5.55 -2.09
C THR A 287 1.31 6.64 -1.05
N TYR A 288 2.45 7.31 -1.14
CA TYR A 288 2.78 8.42 -0.23
C TYR A 288 1.72 9.55 -0.28
N ASP A 289 1.15 9.84 -1.45
CA ASP A 289 0.06 10.82 -1.62
C ASP A 289 -1.23 10.37 -0.93
N MET A 290 -1.56 9.07 -1.00
CA MET A 290 -2.72 8.51 -0.31
C MET A 290 -2.51 8.51 1.20
N GLU A 291 -1.35 8.06 1.68
CA GLU A 291 -1.00 8.04 3.11
C GLU A 291 -1.08 9.44 3.70
N SER A 292 -0.42 10.43 3.08
CA SER A 292 -0.44 11.83 3.55
C SER A 292 -1.88 12.37 3.68
N ARG A 293 -2.76 12.07 2.71
CA ARG A 293 -4.16 12.50 2.76
C ARG A 293 -4.98 11.77 3.83
N LEU A 294 -4.76 10.47 4.00
CA LEU A 294 -5.43 9.68 5.04
C LEU A 294 -5.02 10.14 6.43
N LEU A 295 -3.72 10.34 6.67
CA LEU A 295 -3.20 10.83 7.94
C LEU A 295 -3.69 12.26 8.23
N PHE A 296 -3.73 13.14 7.23
CA PHE A 296 -4.34 14.46 7.41
C PHE A 296 -5.79 14.36 7.91
N ILE A 297 -6.59 13.46 7.33
CA ILE A 297 -7.97 13.25 7.77
C ILE A 297 -8.01 12.68 9.20
N LEU A 298 -7.26 11.60 9.46
CA LEU A 298 -7.34 10.80 10.68
C LEU A 298 -6.58 11.38 11.88
N GLU A 299 -5.75 12.41 11.68
CA GLU A 299 -4.97 13.04 12.76
C GLU A 299 -5.35 14.51 12.99
N HIS A 300 -5.99 15.18 12.02
CA HIS A 300 -6.21 16.62 12.08
C HIS A 300 -7.67 17.06 11.89
N LEU A 301 -8.51 16.27 11.22
CA LEU A 301 -9.87 16.71 10.89
C LEU A 301 -10.88 16.26 11.94
N PRO A 302 -11.78 17.15 12.39
CA PRO A 302 -12.83 16.76 13.31
C PRO A 302 -13.88 15.88 12.63
N ALA A 303 -14.55 15.03 13.43
CA ALA A 303 -15.59 14.11 12.96
C ALA A 303 -16.76 14.80 12.22
N THR A 304 -16.96 16.10 12.44
CA THR A 304 -18.01 16.89 11.79
C THR A 304 -17.60 17.47 10.42
N ALA A 305 -16.31 17.47 10.07
CA ALA A 305 -15.81 18.17 8.88
C ALA A 305 -15.07 17.27 7.87
N PHE A 306 -14.86 15.99 8.18
CA PHE A 306 -14.05 15.11 7.32
C PHE A 306 -14.73 14.71 6.00
N SER A 307 -16.07 14.78 5.91
CA SER A 307 -16.85 14.22 4.79
C SER A 307 -16.43 14.74 3.41
N ARG A 308 -16.09 16.04 3.31
CA ARG A 308 -15.63 16.63 2.03
C ARG A 308 -14.28 16.06 1.60
N ASN A 309 -13.36 15.87 2.54
CA ASN A 309 -12.03 15.31 2.27
C ASN A 309 -12.11 13.82 1.93
N LEU A 310 -13.02 13.07 2.59
CA LEU A 310 -13.34 11.70 2.18
C LEU A 310 -13.88 11.68 0.74
N MET A 311 -14.79 12.58 0.38
CA MET A 311 -15.33 12.66 -0.98
C MET A 311 -14.24 12.96 -2.02
N TRP A 312 -13.33 13.91 -1.74
CA TRP A 312 -12.18 14.17 -2.61
C TRP A 312 -11.25 12.97 -2.74
N PHE A 313 -11.03 12.24 -1.65
CA PHE A 313 -10.23 11.01 -1.66
C PHE A 313 -10.87 9.95 -2.56
N VAL A 314 -12.17 9.69 -2.36
CA VAL A 314 -12.94 8.72 -3.15
C VAL A 314 -12.97 9.12 -4.64
N GLN A 315 -13.23 10.38 -4.94
CA GLN A 315 -13.26 10.87 -6.32
C GLN A 315 -11.91 10.67 -7.03
N ARG A 316 -10.81 10.88 -6.31
CA ARG A 316 -9.45 10.79 -6.85
C ARG A 316 -8.95 9.35 -7.02
N TYR A 317 -9.29 8.45 -6.10
CA TYR A 317 -8.67 7.11 -6.05
C TYR A 317 -9.63 5.94 -6.19
N LEU A 318 -10.94 6.16 -6.03
CA LEU A 318 -11.96 5.10 -5.93
C LEU A 318 -13.13 5.32 -6.91
N SER A 319 -12.88 6.06 -7.99
CA SER A 319 -13.93 6.47 -8.95
C SER A 319 -14.10 5.52 -10.13
N THR A 320 -13.18 4.58 -10.35
CA THR A 320 -13.21 3.61 -11.46
C THR A 320 -13.62 2.21 -10.98
N PRO A 321 -14.18 1.35 -11.85
CA PRO A 321 -14.45 -0.05 -11.49
C PRO A 321 -13.18 -0.81 -11.05
N GLU A 322 -12.04 -0.53 -11.69
CA GLU A 322 -10.76 -1.17 -11.37
C GLU A 322 -10.28 -0.81 -9.97
N SER A 323 -10.59 0.40 -9.49
CA SER A 323 -10.19 0.88 -8.17
C SER A 323 -10.88 0.17 -7.00
N GLU A 324 -11.87 -0.69 -7.25
CA GLU A 324 -12.56 -1.40 -6.18
C GLU A 324 -11.64 -2.35 -5.39
N SER A 325 -10.55 -2.85 -5.99
CA SER A 325 -9.53 -3.67 -5.31
C SER A 325 -8.81 -2.90 -4.19
N LEU A 326 -8.71 -1.57 -4.31
CA LEU A 326 -8.02 -0.69 -3.37
C LEU A 326 -8.74 -0.57 -2.01
N PHE A 327 -10.06 -0.80 -1.94
CA PHE A 327 -10.79 -0.73 -0.67
C PHE A 327 -10.20 -1.64 0.40
N SER A 328 -9.87 -2.88 0.05
CA SER A 328 -9.30 -3.84 1.01
C SER A 328 -7.94 -3.37 1.52
N ASP A 329 -7.07 -2.87 0.63
CA ASP A 329 -5.74 -2.38 0.99
C ASP A 329 -5.82 -1.13 1.90
N LEU A 330 -6.76 -0.21 1.63
CA LEU A 330 -7.02 0.95 2.48
C LEU A 330 -7.53 0.57 3.87
N ILE A 331 -8.45 -0.40 3.95
CA ILE A 331 -8.95 -0.91 5.23
C ILE A 331 -7.82 -1.52 6.03
N ARG A 332 -7.00 -2.40 5.42
CA ARG A 332 -5.84 -3.00 6.09
C ARG A 332 -4.84 -1.94 6.55
N PHE A 333 -4.61 -0.89 5.76
CA PHE A 333 -3.75 0.24 6.15
C PHE A 333 -4.29 0.97 7.38
N ILE A 334 -5.56 1.36 7.38
CA ILE A 334 -6.17 2.10 8.50
C ILE A 334 -6.21 1.25 9.78
N VAL A 335 -6.49 -0.04 9.64
CA VAL A 335 -6.55 -0.97 10.76
C VAL A 335 -5.16 -1.27 11.34
N GLY A 336 -4.21 -1.64 10.49
CA GLY A 336 -2.90 -2.16 10.92
C GLY A 336 -1.78 -1.12 11.04
N VAL A 337 -1.89 0.04 10.37
CA VAL A 337 -0.84 1.06 10.33
C VAL A 337 -1.21 2.30 11.13
N VAL A 338 -2.43 2.84 10.93
CA VAL A 338 -2.87 4.06 11.60
C VAL A 338 -3.30 3.75 13.03
N HIS A 339 -2.40 3.93 14.00
CA HIS A 339 -2.68 3.78 15.43
C HIS A 339 -2.59 5.16 16.10
N PRO A 340 -3.72 5.87 16.29
CA PRO A 340 -3.72 7.22 16.85
C PRO A 340 -3.14 7.25 18.27
N SER A 341 -2.48 8.37 18.63
CA SER A 341 -2.01 8.58 20.00
C SER A 341 -3.19 8.82 20.96
N ASN A 342 -2.99 8.63 22.26
CA ASN A 342 -4.01 8.90 23.27
C ASN A 342 -4.55 10.35 23.21
N ALA A 343 -3.71 11.31 22.82
CA ALA A 343 -4.11 12.70 22.63
C ALA A 343 -5.12 12.85 21.47
N VAL A 344 -4.88 12.14 20.36
CA VAL A 344 -5.82 12.12 19.22
C VAL A 344 -7.11 11.40 19.59
N LEU A 345 -7.02 10.25 20.28
CA LEU A 345 -8.18 9.48 20.74
C LEU A 345 -9.09 10.27 21.71
N ALA A 346 -8.50 11.14 22.53
CA ALA A 346 -9.22 12.02 23.46
C ALA A 346 -9.69 13.35 22.83
N SER A 347 -9.43 13.57 21.54
CA SER A 347 -9.78 14.81 20.83
C SER A 347 -11.08 14.68 20.03
N ASN A 348 -11.44 15.72 19.27
CA ASN A 348 -12.58 15.71 18.36
C ASN A 348 -12.24 15.19 16.94
N VAL A 349 -11.00 14.76 16.71
CA VAL A 349 -10.56 14.19 15.43
C VAL A 349 -11.41 12.98 15.06
N VAL A 350 -11.67 12.80 13.76
CA VAL A 350 -12.51 11.71 13.26
C VAL A 350 -11.95 10.34 13.68
N PRO A 351 -12.71 9.52 14.41
CA PRO A 351 -12.26 8.18 14.78
C PRO A 351 -12.14 7.27 13.56
N ARG A 352 -11.23 6.29 13.62
CA ARG A 352 -11.00 5.33 12.53
C ARG A 352 -12.26 4.59 12.10
N TYR A 353 -13.06 4.13 13.07
CA TYR A 353 -14.31 3.41 12.77
C TYR A 353 -15.33 4.28 12.01
N VAL A 354 -15.40 5.58 12.30
CA VAL A 354 -16.28 6.53 11.60
C VAL A 354 -15.82 6.72 10.16
N PHE A 355 -14.51 6.90 9.96
CA PHE A 355 -13.94 7.02 8.62
C PHE A 355 -14.16 5.75 7.79
N LEU A 356 -13.90 4.56 8.37
CA LEU A 356 -14.14 3.28 7.72
C LEU A 356 -15.61 3.07 7.37
N GLY A 357 -16.54 3.39 8.29
CA GLY A 357 -17.97 3.35 7.99
C GLY A 357 -18.38 4.30 6.87
N GLY A 358 -17.77 5.48 6.79
CA GLY A 358 -17.93 6.39 5.66
C GLY A 358 -17.39 5.82 4.34
N LEU A 359 -16.19 5.22 4.37
CA LEU A 359 -15.52 4.63 3.21
C LEU A 359 -16.32 3.45 2.63
N LEU A 360 -16.79 2.54 3.47
CA LEU A 360 -17.51 1.33 3.07
C LEU A 360 -18.80 1.62 2.31
N ARG A 361 -19.42 2.79 2.54
CA ARG A 361 -20.64 3.22 1.83
C ARG A 361 -20.43 3.52 0.36
N PHE A 362 -19.19 3.65 -0.10
CA PHE A 362 -18.87 3.86 -1.51
C PHE A 362 -18.66 2.55 -2.29
N ILE A 363 -18.69 1.40 -1.61
CA ILE A 363 -18.59 0.09 -2.26
C ILE A 363 -19.90 -0.22 -2.98
N ARG A 364 -19.81 -0.65 -4.24
CA ARG A 364 -20.96 -0.94 -5.10
C ARG A 364 -21.16 -2.45 -5.30
N SER A 365 -20.05 -3.20 -5.40
CA SER A 365 -20.06 -4.64 -5.62
C SER A 365 -20.16 -5.44 -4.31
N GLN A 366 -21.00 -6.47 -4.29
CA GLN A 366 -21.12 -7.39 -3.12
C GLN A 366 -19.84 -8.19 -2.89
N VAL A 367 -19.12 -8.54 -3.96
CA VAL A 367 -17.82 -9.22 -3.85
C VAL A 367 -16.81 -8.32 -3.14
N VAL A 368 -16.79 -7.04 -3.50
CA VAL A 368 -15.90 -6.05 -2.88
C VAL A 368 -16.32 -5.78 -1.44
N ALA A 369 -17.62 -5.76 -1.15
CA ALA A 369 -18.12 -5.63 0.21
C ALA A 369 -17.69 -6.81 1.09
N ALA A 370 -17.76 -8.05 0.58
CA ALA A 370 -17.28 -9.23 1.28
C ALA A 370 -15.75 -9.17 1.53
N ASN A 371 -14.97 -8.77 0.53
CA ASN A 371 -13.51 -8.60 0.67
C ASN A 371 -13.15 -7.49 1.67
N ALA A 372 -13.90 -6.38 1.67
CA ALA A 372 -13.72 -5.28 2.59
C ALA A 372 -14.05 -5.68 4.04
N LYS A 373 -15.12 -6.46 4.25
CA LYS A 373 -15.44 -7.05 5.57
C LYS A 373 -14.35 -8.03 6.02
N LEU A 374 -13.88 -8.89 5.11
CA LEU A 374 -12.77 -9.80 5.41
C LEU A 374 -11.52 -9.01 5.82
N ALA A 375 -11.17 -7.95 5.09
CA ALA A 375 -10.03 -7.09 5.42
C ALA A 375 -10.16 -6.40 6.79
N LEU A 376 -11.38 -5.95 7.14
CA LEU A 376 -11.68 -5.32 8.42
C LEU A 376 -11.54 -6.28 9.60
N PHE A 377 -12.00 -7.53 9.44
CA PHE A 377 -11.99 -8.55 10.49
C PHE A 377 -10.84 -9.55 10.38
N TYR A 378 -9.89 -9.34 9.47
CA TYR A 378 -8.85 -10.32 9.17
C TYR A 378 -7.98 -10.65 10.38
N ASP A 379 -7.67 -9.64 11.20
CA ASP A 379 -6.87 -9.83 12.42
C ASP A 379 -7.66 -10.50 13.56
N TRP A 380 -8.97 -10.69 13.42
CA TRP A 380 -9.80 -11.38 14.40
C TRP A 380 -9.73 -12.90 14.24
N LEU A 381 -9.59 -13.39 13.00
CA LEU A 381 -9.76 -14.80 12.66
C LEU A 381 -8.75 -15.72 13.36
N PHE A 382 -7.53 -15.24 13.59
CA PHE A 382 -6.47 -15.96 14.30
C PHE A 382 -5.85 -15.10 15.41
N TYR A 383 -6.67 -14.23 16.00
CA TYR A 383 -6.26 -13.32 17.06
C TYR A 383 -5.60 -14.05 18.22
N ASP A 384 -4.44 -13.57 18.64
CA ASP A 384 -3.75 -13.96 19.86
C ASP A 384 -3.30 -12.70 20.62
N PRO A 385 -3.85 -12.42 21.82
CA PRO A 385 -3.54 -11.21 22.58
C PRO A 385 -2.07 -11.08 23.00
N LYS A 386 -1.26 -12.14 22.86
CA LYS A 386 0.19 -12.10 23.13
C LYS A 386 0.99 -11.44 22.01
N VAL A 387 0.50 -11.48 20.77
CA VAL A 387 1.21 -10.99 19.59
C VAL A 387 0.43 -9.92 18.83
N ASP A 388 -0.91 -9.99 18.85
CA ASP A 388 -1.78 -9.05 18.18
C ASP A 388 -2.04 -7.79 19.00
N ASN A 389 -2.13 -6.66 18.31
CA ASN A 389 -2.41 -5.37 18.93
C ASN A 389 -3.92 -5.11 18.98
N ILE A 390 -4.43 -4.62 20.12
CA ILE A 390 -5.84 -4.24 20.27
C ILE A 390 -6.30 -3.21 19.23
N MET A 391 -5.39 -2.32 18.79
CA MET A 391 -5.65 -1.32 17.75
C MET A 391 -5.93 -1.93 16.38
N ASN A 392 -5.63 -3.21 16.15
CA ASN A 392 -5.97 -3.91 14.90
C ASN A 392 -7.40 -4.48 14.92
N ILE A 393 -8.05 -4.57 16.08
CA ILE A 393 -9.43 -5.06 16.18
C ILE A 393 -10.41 -3.96 16.59
N GLU A 394 -9.95 -2.94 17.31
CA GLU A 394 -10.75 -1.80 17.80
C GLU A 394 -11.67 -1.17 16.75
N PRO A 395 -11.24 -0.90 15.50
CA PRO A 395 -12.15 -0.28 14.52
C PRO A 395 -13.34 -1.18 14.18
N GLY A 396 -13.13 -2.50 14.12
CA GLY A 396 -14.18 -3.50 13.91
C GLY A 396 -15.13 -3.61 15.12
N VAL A 397 -14.60 -3.52 16.34
CA VAL A 397 -15.41 -3.51 17.57
C VAL A 397 -16.31 -2.27 17.58
N LEU A 398 -15.71 -1.09 17.41
CA LEU A 398 -16.43 0.17 17.50
C LEU A 398 -17.44 0.36 16.37
N ILE A 399 -17.17 -0.12 15.15
CA ILE A 399 -18.15 0.01 14.07
C ILE A 399 -19.38 -0.88 14.31
N ILE A 400 -19.22 -2.08 14.90
CA ILE A 400 -20.35 -2.92 15.32
C ILE A 400 -21.13 -2.22 16.43
N MET A 401 -20.42 -1.73 17.44
CA MET A 401 -21.02 -1.24 18.68
C MET A 401 -21.66 0.16 18.55
N LEU A 402 -21.06 1.06 17.78
CA LEU A 402 -21.46 2.47 17.71
C LEU A 402 -22.29 2.81 16.47
N SER A 403 -22.46 1.86 15.53
CA SER A 403 -23.34 2.05 14.37
C SER A 403 -24.80 1.70 14.66
N VAL A 404 -25.10 0.95 15.72
CA VAL A 404 -26.41 0.33 15.94
C VAL A 404 -27.58 1.33 15.95
N ASP A 405 -27.37 2.55 16.46
CA ASP A 405 -28.42 3.56 16.54
C ASP A 405 -28.75 4.21 15.19
N LYS A 406 -27.75 4.49 14.35
CA LYS A 406 -27.96 5.25 13.10
C LYS A 406 -27.94 4.37 11.86
N TYR A 407 -27.20 3.26 11.92
CA TYR A 407 -26.88 2.38 10.81
C TYR A 407 -27.00 0.92 11.27
N THR A 408 -28.15 0.53 11.83
CA THR A 408 -28.38 -0.83 12.37
C THR A 408 -28.03 -1.92 11.36
N PHE A 409 -28.41 -1.74 10.08
CA PHE A 409 -28.06 -2.67 8.99
C PHE A 409 -26.55 -2.95 8.88
N MET A 410 -25.71 -1.98 9.23
CA MET A 410 -24.26 -2.13 9.17
C MET A 410 -23.78 -3.03 10.30
N THR A 411 -24.28 -2.83 11.53
CA THR A 411 -24.02 -3.70 12.67
C THR A 411 -24.44 -5.15 12.36
N GLU A 412 -25.65 -5.36 11.86
CA GLU A 412 -26.17 -6.69 11.52
C GLU A 412 -25.31 -7.38 10.44
N SER A 413 -25.02 -6.65 9.37
CA SER A 413 -24.21 -7.13 8.24
C SER A 413 -22.77 -7.52 8.62
N PHE A 414 -22.21 -6.92 9.67
CA PHE A 414 -20.90 -7.30 10.20
C PHE A 414 -20.95 -8.50 11.15
N VAL A 415 -21.97 -8.56 12.02
CA VAL A 415 -22.18 -9.71 12.92
C VAL A 415 -22.45 -10.97 12.10
N GLU A 416 -23.33 -10.88 11.10
CA GLU A 416 -23.63 -11.97 10.17
C GLU A 416 -22.37 -12.43 9.43
N PHE A 417 -21.57 -11.49 8.91
CA PHE A 417 -20.32 -11.82 8.24
C PHE A 417 -19.33 -12.53 9.16
N LEU A 418 -19.15 -12.06 10.40
CA LEU A 418 -18.26 -12.70 11.37
C LEU A 418 -18.71 -14.13 11.67
N ALA A 419 -20.01 -14.34 11.92
CA ALA A 419 -20.57 -15.68 12.16
C ALA A 419 -20.29 -16.61 10.96
N TYR A 420 -20.59 -16.15 9.74
CA TYR A 420 -20.27 -16.89 8.53
C TYR A 420 -18.77 -17.19 8.38
N ALA A 421 -17.91 -16.17 8.57
CA ALA A 421 -16.48 -16.30 8.39
C ALA A 421 -15.84 -17.28 9.39
N THR A 422 -16.35 -17.38 10.62
CA THR A 422 -15.83 -18.34 11.60
C THR A 422 -15.95 -19.79 11.15
N ASP A 423 -16.97 -20.12 10.36
CA ASP A 423 -17.20 -21.48 9.90
C ASP A 423 -16.64 -21.71 8.49
N ALA A 424 -16.74 -20.70 7.62
CA ALA A 424 -16.47 -20.84 6.20
C ALA A 424 -15.02 -20.52 5.79
N TYR A 425 -14.31 -19.65 6.53
CA TYR A 425 -13.00 -19.15 6.07
C TYR A 425 -11.93 -20.24 6.00
N ALA A 426 -11.82 -21.03 7.07
CA ALA A 426 -10.90 -22.16 7.15
C ALA A 426 -11.63 -23.32 7.85
N PRO A 427 -12.43 -24.14 7.13
CA PRO A 427 -13.33 -25.12 7.75
C PRO A 427 -12.61 -26.12 8.67
N THR A 428 -11.39 -26.52 8.34
CA THR A 428 -10.56 -27.40 9.18
C THR A 428 -10.14 -26.76 10.50
N HIS A 429 -10.18 -25.43 10.59
CA HIS A 429 -9.81 -24.62 11.76
C HIS A 429 -11.00 -23.84 12.35
N ALA A 430 -12.23 -24.10 11.92
CA ALA A 430 -13.42 -23.31 12.27
C ALA A 430 -13.58 -23.10 13.79
N VAL A 431 -13.36 -24.16 14.58
CA VAL A 431 -13.39 -24.09 16.05
C VAL A 431 -12.34 -23.11 16.59
N ALA A 432 -11.12 -23.18 16.08
CA ALA A 432 -10.03 -22.28 16.49
C ALA A 432 -10.32 -20.83 16.09
N VAL A 433 -10.84 -20.61 14.88
CA VAL A 433 -11.20 -19.28 14.38
C VAL A 433 -12.31 -18.66 15.25
N ARG A 434 -13.36 -19.42 15.57
CA ARG A 434 -14.43 -18.95 16.45
C ARG A 434 -13.91 -18.59 17.84
N MET A 435 -13.02 -19.40 18.40
CA MET A 435 -12.39 -19.10 19.69
C MET A 435 -11.54 -17.82 19.63
N SER A 436 -10.76 -17.61 18.56
CA SER A 436 -10.00 -16.37 18.35
C SER A 436 -10.89 -15.14 18.21
N VAL A 437 -11.99 -15.23 17.45
CA VAL A 437 -12.97 -14.14 17.33
C VAL A 437 -13.63 -13.81 18.67
N GLY A 438 -14.00 -14.83 19.45
CA GLY A 438 -14.51 -14.66 20.81
C GLY A 438 -13.48 -13.99 21.73
N GLN A 439 -12.22 -14.43 21.68
CA GLN A 439 -11.12 -13.88 22.46
C GLN A 439 -10.82 -12.42 22.10
N ALA A 440 -10.89 -12.05 20.81
CA ALA A 440 -10.69 -10.69 20.35
C ALA A 440 -11.70 -9.72 21.00
N MET A 441 -12.99 -10.09 21.01
CA MET A 441 -14.03 -9.28 21.62
C MET A 441 -13.92 -9.24 23.16
N GLN A 442 -13.56 -10.35 23.80
CA GLN A 442 -13.31 -10.38 25.25
C GLN A 442 -12.15 -9.45 25.63
N ASP A 443 -11.06 -9.47 24.87
CA ASP A 443 -9.91 -8.58 25.11
C ASP A 443 -10.29 -7.11 24.89
N ALA A 444 -11.14 -6.82 23.90
CA ALA A 444 -11.67 -5.46 23.68
C ALA A 444 -12.50 -4.95 24.86
N VAL A 445 -13.34 -5.81 25.46
CA VAL A 445 -14.08 -5.48 26.70
C VAL A 445 -13.12 -5.30 27.88
N ALA A 446 -12.18 -6.23 28.07
CA ALA A 446 -11.23 -6.20 29.17
C ALA A 446 -10.31 -4.96 29.15
N LYS A 447 -9.94 -4.49 27.95
CA LYS A 447 -9.13 -3.28 27.74
C LYS A 447 -9.96 -1.99 27.68
N GLY A 448 -11.28 -2.07 27.84
CA GLY A 448 -12.17 -0.91 27.88
C GLY A 448 -12.36 -0.20 26.54
N VAL A 449 -12.14 -0.89 25.40
CA VAL A 449 -12.55 -0.37 24.08
C VAL A 449 -14.05 -0.15 24.06
N VAL A 450 -14.80 -1.08 24.65
CA VAL A 450 -16.23 -0.96 24.97
C VAL A 450 -16.50 -1.54 26.35
N VAL A 451 -17.53 -1.03 27.02
CA VAL A 451 -17.90 -1.51 28.37
C VAL A 451 -18.56 -2.89 28.32
N SER A 452 -19.40 -3.13 27.33
CA SER A 452 -20.17 -4.37 27.17
C SER A 452 -20.77 -4.45 25.77
N ILE A 453 -21.10 -5.66 25.30
CA ILE A 453 -21.83 -5.93 24.05
C ILE A 453 -23.35 -5.74 24.23
N MET A 454 -23.85 -5.75 25.47
CA MET A 454 -25.27 -5.70 25.79
C MET A 454 -26.06 -4.59 25.09
N PRO A 455 -25.53 -3.35 24.90
CA PRO A 455 -26.25 -2.31 24.17
C PRO A 455 -26.64 -2.69 22.74
N VAL A 456 -25.85 -3.52 22.06
CA VAL A 456 -26.20 -4.06 20.73
C VAL A 456 -27.15 -5.24 20.88
N TYR A 457 -26.86 -6.18 21.78
CA TYR A 457 -27.67 -7.40 21.97
C TYR A 457 -29.13 -7.08 22.33
N GLU A 458 -29.35 -6.10 23.21
CA GLU A 458 -30.68 -5.68 23.69
C GLU A 458 -31.35 -4.64 22.79
N HIS A 459 -30.66 -4.14 21.76
CA HIS A 459 -31.19 -3.06 20.94
C HIS A 459 -32.48 -3.49 20.21
N PRO A 460 -33.58 -2.71 20.25
CA PRO A 460 -34.87 -3.13 19.72
C PRO A 460 -34.88 -3.41 18.20
N ARG A 461 -34.01 -2.74 17.44
CA ARG A 461 -33.92 -2.92 15.98
C ARG A 461 -33.03 -4.09 15.56
N ILE A 462 -32.37 -4.78 16.49
CA ILE A 462 -31.55 -5.95 16.17
C ILE A 462 -32.46 -7.17 16.07
N GLU A 463 -32.35 -7.89 14.95
CA GLU A 463 -33.13 -9.11 14.72
C GLU A 463 -32.74 -10.27 15.66
N VAL A 464 -33.67 -11.20 15.87
CA VAL A 464 -33.45 -12.40 16.72
C VAL A 464 -32.33 -13.28 16.15
N THR A 465 -32.24 -13.41 14.84
CA THR A 465 -31.17 -14.13 14.12
C THR A 465 -29.80 -13.52 14.42
N ILE A 466 -29.71 -12.19 14.48
CA ILE A 466 -28.47 -11.49 14.84
C ILE A 466 -28.13 -11.68 16.31
N ARG A 467 -29.12 -11.71 17.22
CA ARG A 467 -28.88 -12.08 18.63
C ARG A 467 -28.34 -13.51 18.76
N GLN A 468 -28.83 -14.44 17.95
CA GLN A 468 -28.32 -15.82 17.91
C GLN A 468 -26.86 -15.84 17.44
N SER A 469 -26.52 -15.07 16.41
CA SER A 469 -25.13 -14.91 15.95
C SER A 469 -24.22 -14.27 17.00
N LEU A 470 -24.71 -13.26 17.74
CA LEU A 470 -23.96 -12.67 18.86
C LEU A 470 -23.70 -13.69 19.97
N TYR A 471 -24.68 -14.50 20.34
CA TYR A 471 -24.50 -15.58 21.31
C TYR A 471 -23.55 -16.66 20.79
N TYR A 472 -23.65 -17.02 19.50
CA TYR A 472 -22.75 -17.98 18.86
C TYR A 472 -21.28 -17.54 18.88
N LEU A 473 -21.04 -16.26 18.57
CA LEU A 473 -19.71 -15.67 18.53
C LEU A 473 -19.17 -15.36 19.93
N PHE A 474 -20.02 -14.90 20.85
CA PHE A 474 -19.63 -14.33 22.14
C PHE A 474 -20.42 -14.92 23.33
N PRO A 475 -20.47 -16.25 23.51
CA PRO A 475 -21.36 -16.89 24.49
C PRO A 475 -21.05 -16.53 25.95
N GLN A 476 -19.87 -15.96 26.23
CA GLN A 476 -19.49 -15.49 27.57
C GLN A 476 -19.88 -14.03 27.85
N LEU A 477 -20.28 -13.29 26.82
CA LEU A 477 -20.53 -11.84 26.90
C LEU A 477 -22.01 -11.47 26.74
N VAL A 478 -22.85 -12.43 26.30
CA VAL A 478 -24.30 -12.25 26.16
C VAL A 478 -25.05 -13.49 26.67
N PRO A 479 -26.27 -13.33 27.21
CA PRO A 479 -27.07 -14.47 27.64
C PRO A 479 -27.58 -15.31 26.45
N PRO A 480 -28.00 -16.56 26.66
CA PRO A 480 -28.68 -17.35 25.64
C PRO A 480 -29.95 -16.66 25.12
N VAL A 481 -30.23 -16.81 23.82
CA VAL A 481 -31.44 -16.25 23.21
C VAL A 481 -32.66 -17.05 23.66
N VAL A 482 -33.57 -16.41 24.39
CA VAL A 482 -34.87 -17.00 24.74
C VAL A 482 -35.82 -16.76 23.57
N LEU A 483 -36.17 -17.81 22.85
CA LEU A 483 -37.21 -17.74 21.82
C LEU A 483 -38.59 -17.65 22.49
N PRO A 484 -39.52 -16.84 21.97
CA PRO A 484 -40.91 -16.92 22.41
C PRO A 484 -41.42 -18.35 22.19
N PRO A 485 -42.27 -18.88 23.08
CA PRO A 485 -42.85 -20.20 22.91
C PRO A 485 -43.53 -20.27 21.53
N VAL A 486 -43.29 -21.37 20.81
CA VAL A 486 -44.04 -21.66 19.58
C VAL A 486 -45.51 -21.75 19.99
N PRO A 487 -46.43 -20.98 19.38
CA PRO A 487 -47.84 -21.12 19.68
C PRO A 487 -48.23 -22.57 19.40
N THR A 488 -48.70 -23.26 20.42
CA THR A 488 -49.26 -24.60 20.24
C THR A 488 -50.47 -24.53 19.32
N ASP A 489 -50.74 -25.58 18.53
CA ASP A 489 -51.88 -25.63 17.60
C ASP A 489 -53.23 -25.23 18.22
N ALA A 490 -53.36 -25.30 19.55
CA ALA A 490 -54.50 -24.80 20.31
C ALA A 490 -54.71 -23.27 20.21
N GLU A 491 -53.66 -22.46 20.16
CA GLU A 491 -53.75 -20.99 20.09
C GLU A 491 -54.04 -20.49 18.66
N LEU A 492 -53.72 -21.30 17.64
CA LEU A 492 -54.08 -21.03 16.24
C LEU A 492 -55.55 -21.34 15.94
N CYS A 493 -56.20 -22.20 16.73
CA CYS A 493 -57.63 -22.45 16.63
C CYS A 493 -58.48 -21.35 17.30
N GLU A 494 -58.00 -20.68 18.35
CA GLU A 494 -58.76 -19.61 19.03
C GLU A 494 -58.70 -18.25 18.32
N ALA A 495 -57.79 -18.05 17.38
CA ALA A 495 -57.69 -16.83 16.57
C ALA A 495 -58.51 -16.88 15.26
N GLY A 496 -59.27 -17.97 15.05
CA GLY A 496 -60.00 -18.27 13.81
C GLY A 496 -61.53 -18.19 13.91
N ASP A 497 -62.09 -17.59 14.97
CA ASP A 497 -63.53 -17.32 15.12
C ASP A 497 -63.85 -15.82 15.08
#